data_AF-A0A8S2ZZ25-F1
#
_entry.id   AF-A0A8S2ZZ25-F1
#
_cell.length_a   1.000
_cell.length_b   1.000
_cell.length_c   1.000
_cell.angle_alpha   90.00
_cell.angle_beta   90.00
_cell.angle_gamma   90.00
#
_symmetry.space_group_name_H-M   'P 1'
#
loop_
_entity.id
_entity.type
_entity.pdbx_description
1 polymer ?
#
loop_
_entity_poly.entity_id
_entity_poly.type
_entity_poly.pdbx_seq_one_letter_code
_entity_poly.pdbx_strand_id
1 'polypeptide(L)'
;MINTIAAIKNGKYILEDGKTIIPFKYDSKIKQQIKTILYKHESKLIDSNPGITIQIPFKFTNIYVNNEDCLISYIKLVSNGLKPVLLNMANATIPGGGYRKGDGAQEENIFRRTNYYISLDYS
;
A
#
# COMPACT_ATOMS: atom_id res chain seq x y z
N MET A 1 8.24 -11.95 -15.84
CA MET A 1 7.89 -11.60 -14.44
C MET A 1 8.91 -10.59 -13.94
N ILE A 2 8.49 -9.35 -13.68
CA ILE A 2 9.38 -8.27 -13.21
C ILE A 2 9.86 -8.62 -11.79
N ASN A 3 11.17 -8.73 -11.62
CA ASN A 3 11.79 -8.92 -10.30
C ASN A 3 11.85 -7.55 -9.61
N THR A 4 10.84 -7.23 -8.81
CA THR A 4 10.71 -5.97 -8.05
C THR A 4 11.98 -5.65 -7.28
N ILE A 5 12.57 -6.64 -6.60
CA ILE A 5 13.81 -6.49 -5.84
C ILE A 5 14.97 -6.08 -6.76
N ALA A 6 15.10 -6.67 -7.95
CA ALA A 6 16.12 -6.29 -8.91
C ALA A 6 15.90 -4.87 -9.45
N ALA A 7 14.64 -4.48 -9.73
CA ALA A 7 14.31 -3.14 -10.21
C ALA A 7 14.69 -2.05 -9.18
N ILE A 8 14.47 -2.33 -7.90
CA ILE A 8 14.88 -1.48 -6.78
C ILE A 8 16.40 -1.40 -6.69
N LYS A 9 17.09 -2.55 -6.64
CA LYS A 9 18.56 -2.60 -6.53
C LYS A 9 19.24 -1.86 -7.67
N ASN A 10 18.68 -1.95 -8.86
CA ASN A 10 19.21 -1.30 -10.06
C ASN A 10 18.73 0.14 -10.24
N GLY A 11 17.83 0.64 -9.39
CA GLY A 11 17.27 1.99 -9.48
C GLY A 11 16.52 2.27 -10.78
N LYS A 12 16.05 1.23 -11.48
CA LYS A 12 15.35 1.34 -12.78
C LYS A 12 14.58 0.07 -13.07
N TYR A 13 13.51 0.19 -13.84
CA TYR A 13 12.83 -0.96 -14.45
C TYR A 13 12.80 -0.82 -15.97
N ILE A 14 12.84 -1.96 -16.65
CA ILE A 14 12.75 -2.06 -18.10
C ILE A 14 11.36 -2.59 -18.41
N LEU A 15 10.61 -1.90 -19.27
CA LEU A 15 9.31 -2.37 -19.72
C LEU A 15 9.43 -3.60 -20.62
N GLU A 16 8.29 -4.24 -20.89
CA GLU A 16 8.22 -5.45 -21.71
C GLU A 16 8.73 -5.24 -23.15
N ASP A 17 8.75 -3.99 -23.63
CA ASP A 17 9.33 -3.63 -24.92
C ASP A 17 10.87 -3.75 -24.97
N GLY A 18 11.52 -4.00 -23.83
CA GLY A 18 12.97 -4.13 -23.69
C GLY A 18 13.77 -2.85 -23.92
N LYS A 19 13.09 -1.73 -24.23
CA LYS A 19 13.70 -0.47 -24.68
C LYS A 19 13.40 0.67 -23.72
N THR A 20 12.19 0.71 -23.18
CA THR A 20 11.79 1.75 -22.24
C THR A 20 12.37 1.43 -20.87
N ILE A 21 13.38 2.20 -20.51
CA ILE A 21 13.95 2.21 -19.17
C ILE A 21 13.27 3.33 -18.40
N ILE A 22 12.51 2.96 -17.37
CA ILE A 22 11.96 3.93 -16.45
C ILE A 22 12.91 3.98 -15.24
N PRO A 23 13.68 5.08 -15.08
CA PRO A 23 14.48 5.25 -13.90
C PRO A 23 13.54 5.33 -12.70
N PHE A 24 13.84 4.56 -11.65
CA PHE A 24 13.34 4.96 -10.35
C PHE A 24 14.03 6.28 -10.05
N LYS A 25 13.26 7.37 -10.01
CA LYS A 25 13.63 8.50 -9.16
C LYS A 25 13.48 8.01 -7.72
N TYR A 26 14.38 7.12 -7.31
CA TYR A 26 14.62 6.80 -5.93
C TYR A 26 15.31 8.02 -5.35
N ASP A 27 14.55 9.11 -5.24
CA ASP A 27 15.03 10.33 -4.66
C ASP A 27 15.33 9.98 -3.21
N SER A 28 16.56 10.23 -2.76
CA SER A 28 16.92 10.13 -1.35
C SER A 28 15.94 10.92 -0.46
N LYS A 29 15.24 11.91 -1.04
CA LYS A 29 14.10 12.60 -0.42
C LYS A 29 12.86 11.73 -0.18
N ILE A 30 12.53 10.73 -1.02
CA ILE A 30 11.39 9.84 -0.77
C ILE A 30 11.67 8.96 0.45
N LYS A 31 12.90 8.46 0.61
CA LYS A 31 13.34 7.76 1.84
C LYS A 31 13.14 8.62 3.10
N GLN A 32 13.44 9.91 3.01
CA GLN A 32 13.26 10.86 4.13
C GLN A 32 11.79 11.21 4.41
N GLN A 33 10.88 10.95 3.47
CA GLN A 33 9.46 11.32 3.58
C GLN A 33 8.56 10.18 4.08
N ILE A 34 8.99 8.92 3.99
CA ILE A 34 8.18 7.80 4.48
C ILE A 34 8.28 7.76 6.01
N LYS A 35 7.16 8.07 6.67
CA LYS A 35 7.00 7.95 8.12
C LYS A 35 6.19 6.70 8.45
N THR A 36 6.86 5.64 8.87
CA THR A 36 6.21 4.44 9.44
C THR A 36 5.90 4.68 10.92
N ILE A 37 4.67 4.45 11.35
CA ILE A 37 4.23 4.60 12.75
C ILE A 37 3.70 3.25 13.25
N LEU A 38 4.27 2.73 14.34
CA LEU A 38 3.77 1.54 15.02
C LEU A 38 2.78 1.95 16.11
N TYR A 39 1.54 1.49 15.98
CA TYR A 39 0.53 1.60 17.01
C TYR A 39 0.57 0.35 17.89
N LYS A 40 1.06 0.49 19.14
CA LYS A 40 1.18 -0.62 20.10
C LYS A 40 -0.08 -0.86 20.94
N HIS A 41 -1.10 -0.04 20.75
CA HIS A 41 -2.33 -0.12 21.54
C HIS A 41 -3.28 -1.11 20.89
N GLU A 42 -4.01 -1.86 21.73
CA GLU A 42 -5.22 -2.52 21.27
C GLU A 42 -6.25 -1.43 20.96
N SER A 43 -6.70 -1.35 19.71
CA SER A 43 -7.80 -0.48 19.33
C SER A 43 -9.06 -0.96 20.05
N LYS A 44 -9.38 -0.34 21.19
CA LYS A 44 -10.66 -0.55 21.85
C LYS A 44 -11.68 0.30 21.12
N LEU A 45 -12.69 -0.35 20.56
CA LEU A 45 -13.91 0.35 20.17
C LEU A 45 -14.52 0.88 21.47
N ILE A 46 -14.42 2.18 21.66
CA ILE A 46 -15.12 2.85 22.74
C ILE A 46 -16.50 3.12 22.18
N ASP A 47 -17.51 2.43 22.70
CA ASP A 47 -18.90 2.81 22.43
C ASP A 47 -19.03 4.29 22.77
N SER A 48 -19.48 5.08 21.80
CA SER A 48 -19.62 6.52 21.96
C SER A 48 -20.44 6.78 23.22
N ASN A 49 -19.82 7.41 24.23
CA ASN A 49 -20.55 7.90 25.39
C ASN A 49 -21.77 8.68 24.86
N PRO A 50 -23.00 8.42 25.33
CA PRO A 50 -24.23 9.02 24.79
C PRO A 50 -24.28 10.56 24.84
N GLY A 51 -23.29 11.22 25.46
CA GLY A 51 -23.12 12.67 25.48
C GLY A 51 -22.06 13.23 24.51
N ILE A 52 -21.37 12.41 23.70
CA ILE A 52 -20.44 12.90 22.68
C ILE A 52 -21.24 13.23 21.41
N THR A 53 -21.45 14.51 21.16
CA THR A 53 -21.94 14.99 19.86
C THR A 53 -20.84 14.79 18.83
N ILE A 54 -20.85 13.65 18.13
CA ILE A 54 -19.97 13.43 16.99
C ILE A 54 -20.44 14.38 15.87
N GLN A 55 -19.64 15.39 15.55
CA GLN A 55 -19.87 16.17 14.34
C GLN A 55 -19.73 15.21 13.16
N ILE A 56 -20.83 14.97 12.44
CA ILE A 56 -20.82 14.11 11.27
C ILE A 56 -20.14 14.90 10.15
N PRO A 57 -18.92 14.53 9.74
CA PRO A 57 -18.14 15.36 8.80
C PRO A 57 -18.74 15.35 7.39
N PHE A 58 -19.59 14.36 7.07
CA PHE A 58 -20.20 14.19 5.75
C PHE A 58 -21.66 13.78 5.86
N LYS A 59 -22.50 14.29 4.94
CA LYS A 59 -23.95 14.00 4.93
C LYS A 59 -24.28 12.53 4.62
N PHE A 60 -23.43 11.86 3.85
CA PHE A 60 -23.62 10.46 3.44
C PHE A 60 -22.27 9.81 3.11
N THR A 61 -22.25 8.47 3.11
CA THR A 61 -21.11 7.65 2.70
C THR A 61 -21.53 6.77 1.52
N ASN A 62 -20.78 6.81 0.44
CA ASN A 62 -21.00 5.93 -0.70
C ASN A 62 -20.19 4.63 -0.52
N ILE A 63 -20.85 3.49 -0.65
CA ILE A 63 -20.24 2.16 -0.47
C ILE A 63 -20.38 1.39 -1.77
N TYR A 64 -19.27 0.78 -2.21
CA TYR A 64 -19.21 -0.01 -3.44
C TYR A 64 -18.53 -1.34 -3.16
N VAL A 65 -19.02 -2.40 -3.83
CA VAL A 65 -18.40 -3.73 -3.82
C VAL A 65 -18.06 -4.08 -5.26
N ASN A 66 -16.76 -4.18 -5.55
CA ASN A 66 -16.25 -4.43 -6.89
C ASN A 66 -15.41 -5.70 -6.88
N ASN A 67 -15.56 -6.54 -7.91
CA ASN A 67 -14.68 -7.68 -8.13
C ASN A 67 -13.40 -7.22 -8.85
N GLU A 68 -12.50 -6.56 -8.12
CA GLU A 68 -11.31 -5.92 -8.69
C GLU A 68 -10.08 -6.02 -7.75
N ASP A 69 -8.88 -6.03 -8.34
CA ASP A 69 -7.62 -5.93 -7.61
C ASP A 69 -7.50 -4.58 -6.88
N CYS A 70 -7.07 -4.63 -5.62
CA CYS A 70 -7.09 -3.47 -4.74
C CYS A 70 -6.20 -2.31 -5.23
N LEU A 71 -5.08 -2.59 -5.90
CA LEU A 71 -4.23 -1.55 -6.48
C LEU A 71 -4.86 -0.91 -7.72
N ILE A 72 -5.64 -1.66 -8.49
CA ILE A 72 -6.38 -1.09 -9.63
C ILE A 72 -7.45 -0.13 -9.11
N SER A 73 -8.23 -0.53 -8.10
CA SER A 73 -9.20 0.38 -7.48
C SER A 73 -8.53 1.60 -6.85
N TYR A 74 -7.37 1.43 -6.19
CA TYR A 74 -6.58 2.54 -5.65
C TYR A 74 -6.16 3.53 -6.74
N ILE A 75 -5.61 3.05 -7.85
CA ILE A 75 -5.17 3.90 -8.98
C ILE A 75 -6.36 4.67 -9.58
N LYS A 76 -7.53 4.03 -9.74
CA LYS A 76 -8.75 4.70 -10.22
C LYS A 76 -9.18 5.85 -9.30
N LEU A 77 -9.10 5.65 -7.99
CA LEU A 77 -9.42 6.71 -7.02
C LEU A 77 -8.41 7.87 -7.10
N VAL A 78 -7.11 7.55 -7.22
CA VAL A 78 -6.06 8.57 -7.42
C VAL A 78 -6.25 9.32 -8.74
N SER A 79 -6.58 8.65 -9.85
CA SER A 79 -6.83 9.31 -11.13
C SER A 79 -8.05 10.24 -11.10
N ASN A 80 -8.98 9.99 -10.16
CA ASN A 80 -10.12 10.88 -9.89
C ASN A 80 -9.76 12.02 -8.91
N GLY A 81 -8.48 12.21 -8.59
CA GLY A 81 -7.99 13.30 -7.72
C GLY A 81 -8.16 13.03 -6.22
N LEU A 82 -8.47 11.80 -5.81
CA LEU A 82 -8.65 11.45 -4.41
C LEU A 82 -7.34 11.02 -3.74
N LYS A 83 -7.34 10.99 -2.40
CA LYS A 83 -6.23 10.51 -1.55
C LYS A 83 -6.65 9.27 -0.76
N PRO A 84 -6.80 8.10 -1.43
CA PRO A 84 -7.29 6.89 -0.78
C PRO A 84 -6.28 6.31 0.23
N VAL A 85 -6.80 5.56 1.20
CA VAL A 85 -6.02 4.68 2.08
C VAL A 85 -6.31 3.24 1.68
N LEU A 86 -5.28 2.41 1.65
CA LEU A 86 -5.38 0.99 1.31
C LEU A 86 -5.10 0.13 2.54
N LEU A 87 -6.01 -0.79 2.84
CA LEU A 87 -5.81 -1.80 3.87
C LEU A 87 -4.91 -2.92 3.32
N ASN A 88 -3.79 -3.20 4.00
CA ASN A 88 -3.00 -4.42 3.76
C ASN A 88 -3.61 -5.57 4.59
N MET A 89 -3.93 -6.69 3.96
CA MET A 89 -4.33 -7.93 4.63
C MET A 89 -3.08 -8.65 5.15
N ALA A 90 -2.42 -8.01 6.12
CA ALA A 90 -1.08 -8.35 6.53
C ALA A 90 -1.00 -9.71 7.24
N ASN A 91 0.06 -10.46 6.95
CA ASN A 91 0.46 -11.59 7.76
C ASN A 91 0.96 -11.10 9.14
N ALA A 92 0.46 -11.72 10.21
CA ALA A 92 0.76 -11.32 11.58
C ALA A 92 2.22 -11.56 12.01
N THR A 93 2.97 -12.36 11.26
CA THR A 93 4.29 -12.89 11.67
C THR A 93 5.42 -12.59 10.69
N ILE A 94 5.12 -12.51 9.39
CA ILE A 94 6.13 -12.31 8.33
C ILE A 94 5.73 -11.10 7.49
N PRO A 95 6.49 -9.99 7.50
CA PRO A 95 6.15 -8.81 6.72
C PRO A 95 6.17 -9.13 5.22
N GLY A 96 5.06 -8.86 4.52
CA GLY A 96 4.91 -9.21 3.12
C GLY A 96 4.65 -10.70 2.86
N GLY A 97 4.46 -11.49 3.92
CA GLY A 97 4.17 -12.92 3.84
C GLY A 97 5.21 -13.70 3.04
N GLY A 98 4.73 -14.53 2.12
CA GLY A 98 5.52 -15.36 1.23
C GLY A 98 5.83 -14.69 -0.10
N TYR A 99 5.90 -13.35 -0.21
CA TYR A 99 6.05 -12.67 -1.51
C TYR A 99 7.25 -13.14 -2.34
N ARG A 100 8.26 -13.72 -1.68
CA ARG A 100 9.45 -14.36 -2.27
C ARG A 100 9.25 -15.80 -2.77
N LYS A 101 8.18 -16.47 -2.34
CA LYS A 101 7.80 -17.86 -2.65
C LYS A 101 6.75 -17.98 -3.77
N GLY A 102 6.07 -16.88 -4.11
CA GLY A 102 5.21 -16.80 -5.30
C GLY A 102 3.71 -16.99 -5.04
N ASP A 103 3.26 -16.91 -3.79
CA ASP A 103 1.83 -16.95 -3.47
C ASP A 103 1.11 -15.70 -4.05
N GLY A 104 -0.20 -15.85 -4.31
CA GLY A 104 -1.04 -14.88 -5.02
C GLY A 104 -1.86 -13.96 -4.12
N ALA A 105 -1.51 -13.84 -2.84
CA ALA A 105 -2.32 -13.10 -1.87
C ALA A 105 -2.25 -11.57 -2.09
N GLN A 106 -3.21 -10.85 -1.49
CA GLN A 106 -3.31 -9.39 -1.62
C GLN A 106 -2.06 -8.67 -1.10
N GLU A 107 -1.58 -9.03 0.08
CA GLU A 107 -0.36 -8.45 0.67
C GLU A 107 0.85 -8.59 -0.27
N GLU A 108 1.04 -9.76 -0.84
CA GLU A 108 2.21 -10.06 -1.68
C GLU A 108 2.16 -9.31 -3.00
N ASN A 109 0.96 -9.13 -3.57
CA ASN A 109 0.76 -8.30 -4.74
C ASN A 109 1.07 -6.82 -4.44
N ILE A 110 0.70 -6.33 -3.25
CA ILE A 110 1.11 -4.98 -2.81
C ILE A 110 2.63 -4.90 -2.71
N PHE A 111 3.28 -5.85 -2.04
CA PHE A 111 4.74 -5.86 -1.89
C PHE A 111 5.49 -5.95 -3.23
N ARG A 112 4.99 -6.73 -4.20
CA ARG A 112 5.61 -6.87 -5.53
C ARG A 112 5.37 -5.68 -6.44
N ARG A 113 4.28 -4.93 -6.28
CA ARG A 113 3.90 -3.87 -7.24
C ARG A 113 4.10 -2.47 -6.69
N THR A 114 4.58 -2.34 -5.46
CA THR A 114 4.80 -1.05 -4.80
C THR A 114 6.14 -1.01 -4.07
N ASN A 115 6.47 0.14 -3.52
CA ASN A 115 7.62 0.33 -2.64
C ASN A 115 7.29 0.06 -1.16
N TYR A 116 6.16 -0.60 -0.86
CA TYR A 116 5.67 -0.81 0.51
C TYR A 116 6.64 -1.62 1.39
N TYR A 117 7.41 -2.53 0.78
CA TYR A 117 8.47 -3.27 1.47
C TYR A 117 9.49 -2.36 2.17
N ILE A 118 9.73 -1.12 1.69
CA ILE A 118 10.64 -0.16 2.36
C ILE A 118 10.15 0.17 3.78
N SER A 119 8.83 0.18 3.98
CA SER A 119 8.21 0.54 5.25
C SER A 119 8.23 -0.61 6.26
N LEU A 120 8.11 -1.87 5.79
CA LEU A 120 7.86 -3.04 6.64
C LEU A 120 8.97 -4.12 6.65
N ASP A 121 9.77 -4.23 5.59
CA ASP A 121 10.83 -5.25 5.39
C ASP A 121 12.18 -4.53 5.23
N TYR A 122 12.60 -3.83 6.29
CA TYR A 122 13.90 -3.17 6.38
C TYR A 122 14.89 -4.08 7.13
N SER A 123 15.79 -4.71 6.39
CA SER A 123 17.04 -5.31 6.88
C SER A 123 18.21 -4.38 6.63
#